data_AF-Q9LXQ6-F1
#
_entry.id   AF-Q9LXQ6-F1
#
_cell.length_a   1.000
_cell.length_b   1.000
_cell.length_c   1.000
_cell.angle_alpha   90.00
_cell.angle_beta   90.00
_cell.angle_gamma   90.00
#
_symmetry.space_group_name_H-M   'P 1'
#
loop_
_entity.id
_entity.type
_entity.pdbx_description
1 polymer ?
#
loop_
_entity_poly.entity_id
_entity_poly.type
_entity_poly.pdbx_seq_one_letter_code
_entity_poly.pdbx_strand_id
1 'polypeptide(L)'
;MDCLPDDLLVQILYLLPTKEAVSTSVLSKRWRTLFTRSDNLDFHDPISGRPEDILKSFNDFVDSSLAFQGGKHIKKFSLHTKIKTFEYHVLDRWICNALEHGVSELHLHLMHESWPWLFSIPSKVFNSSTLVKLSLGSRLYCPSFPPDTSLPALKVLLLDSILFRDDQLSNVFLAACPALEDLTIHHTYHPCVISSKSIKKLSLSVNSGYYGAGYILTLDTPSVVDLYYSDSPRHNAPLFHLDSLAKVTLDLHFIENNNREVQNDADVKNLIREICNVKTLHLTCSTVEVISVYCKGGLPMFNNLVELVFSSKKEGWRVLLPLLLENSPNLETLVLSDLHRYTFGRRHRFVGIPIPPNNQIKVLRIMQYQGSATVLKHISHFLLNMDCLEVMKVNVAAALDDPKKMQLTEDLLKLPTASCKLKIQVL
;
A
#
# COMPACT_ATOMS: atom_id res chain seq x y z
N MET A 1 8.86 -8.84 -35.22
CA MET A 1 9.30 -7.63 -34.47
C MET A 1 10.03 -6.63 -35.36
N ASP A 2 10.62 -7.04 -36.49
CA ASP A 2 11.44 -6.13 -37.32
C ASP A 2 10.69 -4.93 -37.91
N CYS A 3 9.37 -4.99 -38.05
CA CYS A 3 8.55 -3.90 -38.56
C CYS A 3 8.18 -2.84 -37.50
N LEU A 4 8.47 -3.06 -36.22
CA LEU A 4 8.15 -2.09 -35.17
C LEU A 4 9.16 -0.94 -35.20
N PRO A 5 8.75 0.32 -35.01
CA PRO A 5 9.67 1.45 -34.82
C PRO A 5 10.55 1.26 -33.58
N ASP A 6 11.76 1.86 -33.60
CA ASP A 6 12.71 1.78 -32.48
C ASP A 6 12.10 2.24 -31.16
N ASP A 7 11.26 3.28 -31.18
CA ASP A 7 10.65 3.83 -29.95
C ASP A 7 9.69 2.82 -29.29
N LEU A 8 8.98 2.01 -30.07
CA LEU A 8 8.15 0.92 -29.51
C LEU A 8 9.02 -0.21 -28.96
N LEU A 9 10.14 -0.51 -29.60
CA LEU A 9 11.08 -1.52 -29.08
C LEU A 9 11.71 -1.06 -27.77
N VAL A 10 12.08 0.23 -27.65
CA VAL A 10 12.57 0.81 -26.39
C VAL A 10 11.49 0.76 -25.31
N GLN A 11 10.22 1.03 -25.63
CA GLN A 11 9.11 0.86 -24.67
C GLN A 11 8.94 -0.58 -24.20
N ILE A 12 9.13 -1.57 -25.07
CA ILE A 12 9.14 -2.99 -24.67
C ILE A 12 10.31 -3.26 -23.72
N LEU A 13 11.51 -2.79 -24.06
CA LEU A 13 12.69 -2.93 -23.19
C LEU A 13 12.52 -2.23 -21.84
N TYR A 14 11.76 -1.13 -21.79
CA TYR A 14 11.44 -0.37 -20.57
C TYR A 14 10.68 -1.20 -19.52
N LEU A 15 10.02 -2.27 -19.95
CA LEU A 15 9.27 -3.20 -19.10
C LEU A 15 10.11 -4.38 -18.59
N LEU A 16 11.35 -4.54 -19.09
CA LEU A 16 12.23 -5.64 -18.73
C LEU A 16 13.30 -5.21 -17.72
N PRO A 17 13.72 -6.10 -16.80
CA PRO A 17 14.93 -5.91 -16.01
C PRO A 17 16.15 -5.68 -16.93
N THR A 18 17.16 -4.92 -16.50
CA THR A 18 18.29 -4.56 -17.37
C THR A 18 19.05 -5.77 -17.89
N LYS A 19 19.18 -6.83 -17.10
CA LYS A 19 19.81 -8.08 -17.56
C LYS A 19 19.05 -8.72 -18.73
N GLU A 20 17.72 -8.71 -18.69
CA GLU A 20 16.86 -9.22 -19.76
C GLU A 20 16.86 -8.28 -20.97
N ALA A 21 16.82 -6.96 -20.74
CA ALA A 21 16.95 -5.98 -21.80
C ALA A 21 18.28 -6.13 -22.55
N VAL A 22 19.39 -6.31 -21.83
CA VAL A 22 20.72 -6.55 -22.43
C VAL A 22 20.78 -7.91 -23.14
N SER A 23 20.12 -8.95 -22.64
CA SER A 23 20.13 -10.27 -23.30
C SER A 23 19.47 -10.23 -24.68
N THR A 24 18.55 -9.29 -24.94
CA THR A 24 18.00 -9.07 -26.29
C THR A 24 19.04 -8.63 -27.32
N SER A 25 20.21 -8.16 -26.90
CA SER A 25 21.29 -7.70 -27.80
C SER A 25 21.79 -8.80 -28.75
N VAL A 26 21.55 -10.07 -28.43
CA VAL A 26 21.92 -11.21 -29.29
C VAL A 26 20.91 -11.47 -30.42
N LEU A 27 19.71 -10.89 -30.36
CA LEU A 27 18.64 -11.14 -31.32
C LEU A 27 18.97 -10.56 -32.71
N SER A 28 19.53 -9.35 -32.77
CA SER A 28 20.03 -8.78 -34.01
C SER A 28 20.96 -7.59 -33.76
N LYS A 29 21.65 -7.13 -34.81
CA LYS A 29 22.46 -5.90 -34.76
C LYS A 29 21.68 -4.68 -34.26
N ARG A 30 20.39 -4.62 -34.57
CA ARG A 30 19.48 -3.54 -34.16
C ARG A 30 19.25 -3.56 -32.64
N TRP A 31 18.95 -4.73 -32.07
CA TRP A 31 18.75 -4.87 -30.62
C TRP A 31 20.02 -4.61 -29.81
N ARG A 32 21.19 -4.85 -30.40
CA ARG A 32 22.49 -4.55 -29.79
C ARG A 32 22.67 -3.07 -29.44
N THR A 33 21.98 -2.15 -30.11
CA THR A 33 22.05 -0.71 -29.82
C THR A 33 20.80 -0.18 -29.12
N LEU A 34 19.68 -0.91 -29.16
CA LEU A 34 18.42 -0.43 -28.60
C LEU A 34 18.44 -0.37 -27.06
N PHE A 35 19.06 -1.35 -26.39
CA PHE A 35 19.10 -1.34 -24.93
C PHE A 35 19.87 -0.14 -24.36
N THR A 36 20.84 0.43 -25.10
CA THR A 36 21.60 1.61 -24.69
C THR A 36 20.80 2.92 -24.81
N ARG A 37 19.59 2.86 -25.39
CA ARG A 37 18.60 3.95 -25.37
C ARG A 37 17.69 3.89 -24.14
N SER A 38 17.74 2.80 -23.36
CA SER A 38 17.00 2.71 -22.11
C SER A 38 17.68 3.55 -21.04
N ASP A 39 16.93 4.50 -20.50
CA ASP A 39 17.24 5.33 -19.32
C ASP A 39 16.78 4.65 -18.01
N ASN A 40 16.22 3.44 -18.10
CA ASN A 40 15.89 2.58 -16.98
C ASN A 40 16.97 1.53 -16.76
N LEU A 41 17.57 1.57 -15.57
CA LEU A 41 18.49 0.57 -15.08
C LEU A 41 17.87 -0.15 -13.88
N ASP A 42 17.72 -1.47 -13.97
CA ASP A 42 17.15 -2.34 -12.94
C ASP A 42 18.03 -3.58 -12.75
N PHE A 43 18.73 -3.58 -11.62
CA PHE A 43 19.69 -4.61 -11.22
C PHE A 43 19.14 -5.38 -10.02
N HIS A 44 18.92 -6.68 -10.20
CA HIS A 44 18.37 -7.55 -9.16
C HIS A 44 19.29 -8.75 -8.92
N ASP A 45 19.89 -8.79 -7.73
CA ASP A 45 20.70 -9.90 -7.22
C ASP A 45 20.32 -10.27 -5.76
N PRO A 46 19.33 -11.16 -5.56
CA PRO A 46 18.84 -11.48 -4.22
C PRO A 46 19.55 -12.68 -3.57
N ILE A 47 20.47 -13.36 -4.27
CA ILE A 47 20.94 -14.69 -3.84
C ILE A 47 22.14 -14.53 -2.89
N SER A 48 21.98 -15.00 -1.65
CA SER A 48 23.05 -15.06 -0.64
C SER A 48 24.00 -16.23 -0.88
N GLY A 49 25.22 -16.14 -0.36
CA GLY A 49 26.17 -17.25 -0.39
C GLY A 49 26.70 -17.63 -1.78
N ARG A 50 26.71 -16.69 -2.73
CA ARG A 50 27.31 -16.94 -4.04
C ARG A 50 28.83 -17.12 -3.94
N PRO A 51 29.41 -17.97 -4.79
CA PRO A 51 30.84 -17.96 -5.02
C PRO A 51 31.28 -16.61 -5.62
N GLU A 52 32.51 -16.20 -5.32
CA GLU A 52 33.04 -14.86 -5.59
C GLU A 52 33.05 -14.48 -7.08
N ASP A 53 33.16 -15.47 -7.97
CA ASP A 53 33.13 -15.31 -9.41
C ASP A 53 31.78 -14.76 -9.91
N ILE A 54 30.67 -15.23 -9.35
CA ILE A 54 29.34 -14.75 -9.72
C ILE A 54 29.11 -13.33 -9.20
N LEU A 55 29.59 -13.02 -7.99
CA LEU A 55 29.54 -11.67 -7.43
C LEU A 55 30.33 -10.69 -8.29
N LYS A 56 31.55 -11.07 -8.66
CA LYS A 56 32.38 -10.26 -9.56
C LYS A 56 31.69 -10.04 -10.91
N SER A 57 31.11 -11.09 -11.50
CA SER A 57 30.36 -10.96 -12.76
C SER A 57 29.17 -10.01 -12.64
N PHE A 58 28.48 -9.97 -11.50
CA PHE A 58 27.41 -8.99 -11.27
C PHE A 58 27.99 -7.58 -11.18
N ASN A 59 29.06 -7.39 -10.42
CA ASN A 59 29.68 -6.07 -10.26
C ASN A 59 30.17 -5.52 -11.61
N ASP A 60 30.87 -6.35 -12.39
CA ASP A 60 31.36 -6.02 -13.73
C ASP A 60 30.19 -5.67 -14.68
N PHE A 61 29.04 -6.33 -14.53
CA PHE A 61 27.84 -6.05 -15.32
C PHE A 61 27.23 -4.69 -14.97
N VAL A 62 27.11 -4.34 -13.69
CA VAL A 62 26.59 -3.05 -13.25
C VAL A 62 27.53 -1.92 -13.69
N ASP A 63 28.84 -2.08 -13.45
CA ASP A 63 29.85 -1.11 -13.88
C ASP A 63 29.81 -0.88 -15.39
N SER A 64 29.75 -1.97 -16.18
CA SER A 64 29.66 -1.87 -17.63
C SER A 64 28.38 -1.16 -18.06
N SER A 65 27.24 -1.50 -17.45
CA SER A 65 25.94 -0.90 -17.78
C SER A 65 25.91 0.61 -17.50
N LEU A 66 26.51 1.05 -16.39
CA LEU A 66 26.67 2.48 -16.07
C LEU A 66 27.63 3.16 -17.03
N ALA A 67 28.77 2.53 -17.37
CA ALA A 67 29.72 3.07 -18.33
C ALA A 67 29.09 3.25 -19.73
N PHE A 68 28.20 2.34 -20.14
CA PHE A 68 27.50 2.43 -21.43
C PHE A 68 26.52 3.60 -21.53
N GLN A 69 26.11 4.23 -20.42
CA GLN A 69 25.26 5.41 -20.46
C GLN A 69 25.98 6.64 -20.99
N GLY A 70 27.31 6.70 -20.86
CA GLY A 70 28.15 7.69 -21.55
C GLY A 70 27.74 9.15 -21.34
N GLY A 71 27.24 9.50 -20.14
CA GLY A 71 26.78 10.85 -19.80
C GLY A 71 25.29 11.13 -20.11
N LYS A 72 24.55 10.16 -20.63
CA LYS A 72 23.09 10.28 -20.81
C LYS A 72 22.38 10.34 -19.47
N HIS A 73 21.29 11.10 -19.43
CA HIS A 73 20.41 11.13 -18.28
C HIS A 73 19.85 9.73 -17.99
N ILE A 74 20.04 9.26 -16.76
CA ILE A 74 19.37 8.06 -16.26
C ILE A 74 18.06 8.55 -15.66
N LYS A 75 16.93 7.97 -16.05
CA LYS A 75 15.64 8.33 -15.46
C LYS A 75 15.36 7.54 -14.20
N LYS A 76 15.57 6.22 -14.27
CA LYS A 76 15.31 5.28 -13.17
C LYS A 76 16.52 4.39 -12.93
N PHE A 77 16.93 4.29 -11.67
CA PHE A 77 17.94 3.36 -11.20
C PHE A 77 17.38 2.52 -10.04
N SER A 78 17.29 1.22 -10.24
CA SER A 78 16.87 0.23 -9.24
C SER A 78 18.01 -0.73 -8.94
N LEU A 79 18.31 -0.91 -7.66
CA LEU A 79 19.31 -1.86 -7.17
C LEU A 79 18.72 -2.68 -6.01
N HIS A 80 18.57 -3.97 -6.26
CA HIS A 80 18.24 -4.97 -5.25
C HIS A 80 19.44 -5.88 -5.08
N THR A 81 20.17 -5.78 -3.97
CA THR A 81 21.34 -6.63 -3.73
C THR A 81 21.54 -6.96 -2.26
N LYS A 82 22.18 -8.10 -2.00
CA LYS A 82 22.78 -8.39 -0.71
C LYS A 82 24.18 -7.78 -0.65
N ILE A 83 24.54 -7.22 0.50
CA ILE A 83 25.78 -6.47 0.70
C ILE A 83 26.66 -7.18 1.72
N LYS A 84 27.93 -7.35 1.36
CA LYS A 84 29.01 -7.65 2.31
C LYS A 84 29.76 -6.37 2.70
N THR A 85 30.31 -6.37 3.91
CA THR A 85 30.99 -5.20 4.51
C THR A 85 32.11 -4.60 3.65
N PHE A 86 32.78 -5.41 2.83
CA PHE A 86 33.87 -4.93 1.98
C PHE A 86 33.41 -4.32 0.65
N GLU A 87 32.12 -4.41 0.30
CA GLU A 87 31.57 -3.97 -1.00
C GLU A 87 30.96 -2.56 -0.94
N TYR A 88 31.03 -1.87 0.20
CA TYR A 88 30.42 -0.55 0.36
C TYR A 88 30.93 0.47 -0.67
N HIS A 89 32.24 0.48 -0.94
CA HIS A 89 32.83 1.36 -1.93
C HIS A 89 32.29 1.12 -3.35
N VAL A 90 31.88 -0.11 -3.67
CA VAL A 90 31.30 -0.47 -4.97
C VAL A 90 29.89 0.10 -5.09
N LEU A 91 29.08 -0.05 -4.04
CA LEU A 91 27.73 0.49 -3.98
C LEU A 91 27.71 2.01 -4.01
N ASP A 92 28.56 2.64 -3.20
CA ASP A 92 28.74 4.08 -3.18
C ASP A 92 29.07 4.59 -4.58
N ARG A 93 29.97 3.90 -5.30
CA ARG A 93 30.32 4.23 -6.68
C ARG A 93 29.10 4.15 -7.61
N TRP A 94 28.32 3.07 -7.54
CA TRP A 94 27.14 2.91 -8.41
C TRP A 94 26.07 3.95 -8.14
N ILE A 95 25.76 4.19 -6.87
CA ILE A 95 24.76 5.18 -6.45
C ILE A 95 25.22 6.58 -6.85
N CYS A 96 26.47 6.95 -6.57
CA CYS A 96 27.02 8.24 -6.98
C CYS A 96 26.99 8.43 -8.50
N ASN A 97 27.35 7.40 -9.26
CA ASN A 97 27.34 7.44 -10.71
C ASN A 97 25.91 7.67 -11.24
N ALA A 98 24.90 6.98 -10.69
CA ALA A 98 23.51 7.21 -11.05
C ALA A 98 23.05 8.66 -10.74
N LEU A 99 23.44 9.19 -9.58
CA LEU A 99 23.16 10.59 -9.18
C LEU A 99 23.85 11.60 -10.11
N GLU A 100 25.09 11.34 -10.51
CA GLU A 100 25.85 12.21 -11.44
C GLU A 100 25.25 12.25 -12.84
N HIS A 101 24.52 11.21 -13.24
CA HIS A 101 23.70 11.19 -14.46
C HIS A 101 22.29 11.77 -14.26
N GLY A 102 22.05 12.44 -13.12
CA GLY A 102 20.84 13.20 -12.84
C GLY A 102 19.61 12.35 -12.58
N VAL A 103 19.75 11.16 -11.99
CA VAL A 103 18.62 10.23 -11.77
C VAL A 103 17.40 10.89 -11.11
N SER A 104 16.20 10.56 -11.61
CA SER A 104 14.93 11.06 -11.08
C SER A 104 14.20 10.05 -10.19
N GLU A 105 14.36 8.75 -10.45
CA GLU A 105 13.78 7.67 -9.65
C GLU A 105 14.88 6.74 -9.15
N LEU A 106 15.11 6.71 -7.84
CA LEU A 106 16.14 5.89 -7.21
C LEU A 106 15.51 4.87 -6.26
N HIS A 107 15.70 3.58 -6.51
CA HIS A 107 15.18 2.50 -5.68
C HIS A 107 16.33 1.61 -5.19
N LEU A 108 16.56 1.62 -3.88
CA LEU A 108 17.65 0.89 -3.23
C LEU A 108 17.05 -0.08 -2.21
N HIS A 109 17.15 -1.38 -2.48
CA HIS A 109 16.77 -2.43 -1.55
C HIS A 109 18.02 -3.27 -1.23
N LEU A 110 18.64 -2.89 -0.13
CA LEU A 110 20.01 -3.24 0.23
C LEU A 110 20.02 -4.11 1.49
N MET A 111 20.27 -5.41 1.35
CA MET A 111 20.22 -6.36 2.46
C MET A 111 21.63 -6.67 2.98
N HIS A 112 21.98 -6.26 4.19
CA HIS A 112 23.26 -6.68 4.77
C HIS A 112 23.23 -8.17 5.15
N GLU A 113 24.23 -8.94 4.72
CA GLU A 113 24.25 -10.41 4.91
C GLU A 113 24.38 -10.83 6.39
N SER A 114 25.24 -10.14 7.16
CA SER A 114 25.56 -10.54 8.54
C SER A 114 25.04 -9.61 9.65
N TRP A 115 24.89 -8.30 9.39
CA TRP A 115 24.59 -7.30 10.40
C TRP A 115 23.61 -6.26 9.87
N PRO A 116 22.30 -6.38 10.20
CA PRO A 116 21.33 -5.33 9.95
C PRO A 116 21.83 -3.99 10.54
N TRP A 117 21.47 -2.86 9.93
CA TRP A 117 21.70 -1.52 10.50
C TRP A 117 23.16 -1.01 10.54
N LEU A 118 24.13 -1.70 9.95
CA LEU A 118 25.51 -1.17 9.85
C LEU A 118 25.78 -0.34 8.59
N PHE A 119 24.87 -0.36 7.62
CA PHE A 119 25.04 0.36 6.37
C PHE A 119 24.35 1.73 6.41
N SER A 120 25.13 2.76 6.04
CA SER A 120 24.64 4.12 5.78
C SER A 120 24.59 4.38 4.28
N ILE A 121 23.52 5.02 3.82
CA ILE A 121 23.37 5.45 2.44
C ILE A 121 24.35 6.60 2.15
N PRO A 122 24.96 6.68 0.94
CA PRO A 122 25.80 7.81 0.56
C PRO A 122 25.11 9.16 0.77
N SER A 123 25.81 10.11 1.39
CA SER A 123 25.27 11.45 1.68
C SER A 123 24.76 12.18 0.45
N LYS A 124 25.39 11.96 -0.72
CA LYS A 124 24.96 12.54 -2.01
C LYS A 124 23.50 12.24 -2.36
N VAL A 125 22.95 11.11 -1.91
CA VAL A 125 21.53 10.77 -2.13
C VAL A 125 20.63 11.83 -1.53
N PHE A 126 21.02 12.40 -0.39
CA PHE A 126 20.21 13.37 0.37
C PHE A 126 20.39 14.82 -0.09
N ASN A 127 21.25 15.09 -1.09
CA ASN A 127 21.52 16.44 -1.62
C ASN A 127 21.16 16.56 -3.11
N SER A 128 20.35 15.64 -3.64
CA SER A 128 19.99 15.63 -5.05
C SER A 128 18.85 16.60 -5.37
N SER A 129 19.06 17.46 -6.37
CA SER A 129 18.02 18.34 -6.93
C SER A 129 17.17 17.66 -8.01
N THR A 130 17.56 16.47 -8.47
CA THR A 130 16.89 15.76 -9.59
C THR A 130 15.96 14.64 -9.12
N LEU A 131 16.14 14.13 -7.90
CA LEU A 131 15.34 13.03 -7.36
C LEU A 131 13.89 13.46 -7.15
N VAL A 132 12.98 12.78 -7.85
CA VAL A 132 11.52 12.91 -7.73
C VAL A 132 10.92 11.76 -6.94
N LYS A 133 11.48 10.55 -7.07
CA LYS A 133 11.08 9.37 -6.30
C LYS A 133 12.29 8.70 -5.66
N LEU A 134 12.16 8.38 -4.38
CA LEU A 134 13.18 7.69 -3.62
C LEU A 134 12.54 6.49 -2.89
N SER A 135 13.12 5.31 -3.06
CA SER A 135 12.76 4.12 -2.27
C SER A 135 14.00 3.58 -1.60
N LEU A 136 13.96 3.41 -0.28
CA LEU A 136 15.04 2.88 0.53
C LEU A 136 14.51 1.68 1.31
N GLY A 137 15.21 0.55 1.26
CA GLY A 137 14.71 -0.72 1.75
C GLY A 137 15.75 -1.63 2.40
N SER A 138 15.24 -2.53 3.25
CA SER A 138 15.84 -3.76 3.80
C SER A 138 16.92 -3.64 4.88
N ARG A 139 16.57 -2.90 5.94
CA ARG A 139 17.27 -2.84 7.23
C ARG A 139 18.50 -1.91 7.26
N LEU A 140 18.31 -0.69 6.75
CA LEU A 140 19.33 0.36 6.70
C LEU A 140 19.24 1.31 7.90
N TYR A 141 20.39 1.77 8.38
CA TYR A 141 20.45 2.71 9.49
C TYR A 141 20.88 4.09 8.99
N CYS A 142 20.11 5.10 9.35
CA CYS A 142 20.42 6.50 9.08
C CYS A 142 20.75 7.19 10.42
N PRO A 143 22.02 7.13 10.88
CA PRO A 143 22.42 7.72 12.16
C PRO A 143 22.35 9.25 12.17
N SER A 144 22.63 9.87 11.03
CA SER A 144 22.72 11.33 10.89
C SER A 144 22.63 11.73 9.44
N PHE A 145 21.98 12.87 9.19
CA PHE A 145 21.94 13.51 7.88
C PHE A 145 22.96 14.65 7.82
N PRO A 146 23.58 14.90 6.65
CA PRO A 146 24.38 16.11 6.43
C PRO A 146 23.60 17.40 6.73
N PRO A 147 24.24 18.47 7.25
CA PRO A 147 23.57 19.74 7.50
C PRO A 147 22.95 20.40 6.26
N ASP A 148 23.47 20.09 5.07
CA ASP A 148 23.04 20.59 3.77
C ASP A 148 22.04 19.68 3.06
N THR A 149 21.42 18.73 3.78
CA THR A 149 20.40 17.82 3.26
C THR A 149 19.26 18.60 2.61
N SER A 150 19.06 18.35 1.32
CA SER A 150 18.05 19.04 0.52
C SER A 150 17.61 18.18 -0.66
N LEU A 151 16.31 17.88 -0.72
CA LEU A 151 15.66 17.09 -1.75
C LEU A 151 14.46 17.88 -2.31
N PRO A 152 14.71 19.02 -2.98
CA PRO A 152 13.66 19.98 -3.32
C PRO A 152 12.65 19.44 -4.35
N ALA A 153 13.03 18.47 -5.17
CA ALA A 153 12.19 17.89 -6.22
C ALA A 153 11.45 16.60 -5.78
N LEU A 154 11.72 16.10 -4.57
CA LEU A 154 11.23 14.79 -4.13
C LEU A 154 9.73 14.85 -3.85
N LYS A 155 8.96 14.03 -4.56
CA LYS A 155 7.49 13.93 -4.45
C LYS A 155 7.01 12.64 -3.83
N VAL A 156 7.77 11.54 -4.01
CA VAL A 156 7.42 10.21 -3.50
C VAL A 156 8.58 9.64 -2.71
N LEU A 157 8.33 9.27 -1.47
CA LEU A 157 9.30 8.63 -0.58
C LEU A 157 8.74 7.31 -0.06
N LEU A 158 9.46 6.21 -0.31
CA LEU A 158 9.18 4.90 0.26
C LEU A 158 10.33 4.47 1.16
N LEU A 159 10.00 4.12 2.39
CA LEU A 159 10.94 3.65 3.40
C LEU A 159 10.49 2.28 3.87
N ASP A 160 11.26 1.24 3.57
CA ASP A 160 10.99 -0.10 4.04
C ASP A 160 12.08 -0.54 5.01
N SER A 161 11.68 -0.76 6.26
CA SER A 161 12.57 -1.27 7.28
C SER A 161 13.79 -0.36 7.46
N ILE A 162 13.57 0.94 7.69
CA ILE A 162 14.62 1.93 7.91
C ILE A 162 14.63 2.34 9.39
N LEU A 163 15.83 2.40 9.96
CA LEU A 163 16.06 2.80 11.34
C LEU A 163 16.62 4.21 11.35
N PHE A 164 15.90 5.13 11.98
CA PHE A 164 16.37 6.49 12.22
C PHE A 164 16.83 6.61 13.67
N ARG A 165 17.89 7.39 13.88
CA ARG A 165 18.24 7.86 15.22
C ARG A 165 17.24 8.95 15.63
N ASP A 166 16.68 8.84 16.83
CA ASP A 166 15.81 9.85 17.44
C ASP A 166 14.69 10.33 16.49
N ASP A 167 14.54 11.66 16.34
CA ASP A 167 13.52 12.34 15.54
C ASP A 167 14.01 12.78 14.14
N GLN A 168 15.15 12.23 13.69
CA GLN A 168 15.82 12.65 12.46
C GLN A 168 14.95 12.50 11.21
N LEU A 169 14.02 11.54 11.20
CA LEU A 169 13.07 11.39 10.09
C LEU A 169 12.26 12.67 9.89
N SER A 170 11.62 13.19 10.94
CA SER A 170 10.79 14.40 10.80
C SER A 170 11.60 15.68 10.76
N ASN A 171 12.51 15.85 11.73
CA ASN A 171 13.16 17.13 11.95
C ASN A 171 14.23 17.48 10.91
N VAL A 172 14.75 16.46 10.20
CA VAL A 172 15.79 16.68 9.20
C VAL A 172 15.36 16.15 7.85
N PHE A 173 14.99 14.88 7.73
CA PHE A 173 14.79 14.27 6.42
C PHE A 173 13.51 14.75 5.72
N LEU A 174 12.35 14.67 6.38
CA LEU A 174 11.08 15.16 5.84
C LEU A 174 11.08 16.68 5.70
N ALA A 175 11.71 17.40 6.64
CA ALA A 175 11.91 18.85 6.57
C ALA A 175 12.70 19.29 5.32
N ALA A 176 13.63 18.46 4.85
CA ALA A 176 14.42 18.70 3.64
C ALA A 176 13.68 18.36 2.33
N CYS A 177 12.44 17.87 2.40
CA CYS A 177 11.65 17.44 1.24
C CYS A 177 10.37 18.31 1.08
N PRO A 178 10.49 19.61 0.71
CA PRO A 178 9.36 20.54 0.70
C PRO A 178 8.26 20.17 -0.32
N ALA A 179 8.60 19.42 -1.37
CA ALA A 179 7.65 18.99 -2.41
C ALA A 179 7.05 17.59 -2.18
N LEU A 180 7.31 16.96 -1.03
CA LEU A 180 6.89 15.57 -0.76
C LEU A 180 5.37 15.46 -0.64
N GLU A 181 4.75 14.66 -1.51
CA GLU A 181 3.28 14.47 -1.53
C GLU A 181 2.85 13.06 -1.11
N ASP A 182 3.66 12.03 -1.38
CA ASP A 182 3.37 10.62 -1.08
C ASP A 182 4.49 10.03 -0.21
N LEU A 183 4.17 9.69 1.04
CA LEU A 183 5.07 9.04 1.98
C LEU A 183 4.54 7.64 2.31
N THR A 184 5.37 6.63 2.07
CA THR A 184 5.11 5.25 2.46
C THR A 184 6.20 4.77 3.40
N ILE A 185 5.82 4.27 4.58
CA ILE A 185 6.74 3.68 5.54
C ILE A 185 6.25 2.29 5.93
N HIS A 186 7.09 1.29 5.67
CA HIS A 186 6.88 -0.09 6.08
C HIS A 186 7.85 -0.48 7.19
N HIS A 187 7.36 -1.27 8.14
CA HIS A 187 8.13 -1.87 9.22
C HIS A 187 8.94 -0.85 10.03
N THR A 188 8.26 0.20 10.54
CA THR A 188 8.88 1.13 11.48
C THR A 188 9.29 0.42 12.77
N TYR A 189 10.58 0.48 13.12
CA TYR A 189 11.13 -0.16 14.32
C TYR A 189 11.04 0.70 15.58
N HIS A 190 10.76 2.00 15.44
CA HIS A 190 10.83 2.96 16.53
C HIS A 190 9.62 3.90 16.60
N PRO A 191 9.36 4.48 17.79
CA PRO A 191 8.36 5.53 17.97
C PRO A 191 8.70 6.66 17.01
N CYS A 192 7.79 6.99 16.12
CA CYS A 192 8.02 8.02 15.13
C CYS A 192 7.03 9.16 15.36
N VAL A 193 7.57 10.37 15.53
CA VAL A 193 6.82 11.56 15.18
C VAL A 193 6.98 11.72 13.69
N ILE A 194 5.89 11.80 12.95
CA ILE A 194 5.87 12.14 11.52
C ILE A 194 5.24 13.51 11.42
N SER A 195 6.04 14.54 11.13
CA SER A 195 5.56 15.91 10.95
C SER A 195 5.91 16.41 9.55
N SER A 196 4.90 16.87 8.81
CA SER A 196 5.09 17.50 7.50
C SER A 196 3.82 18.21 7.03
N LYS A 197 4.00 19.36 6.38
CA LYS A 197 2.90 20.15 5.81
C LYS A 197 2.64 19.88 4.32
N SER A 198 3.51 19.13 3.64
CA SER A 198 3.41 18.87 2.20
C SER A 198 2.72 17.56 1.86
N ILE A 199 2.78 16.56 2.75
CA ILE A 199 2.29 15.20 2.50
C ILE A 199 0.77 15.20 2.34
N LYS A 200 0.30 14.62 1.23
CA LYS A 200 -1.12 14.43 0.91
C LYS A 200 -1.55 12.99 1.06
N LYS A 201 -0.64 12.04 0.80
CA LYS A 201 -0.88 10.61 0.93
C LYS A 201 0.15 10.00 1.87
N LEU A 202 -0.34 9.30 2.89
CA LEU A 202 0.48 8.68 3.92
C LEU A 202 0.12 7.21 4.04
N SER A 203 1.09 6.32 3.89
CA SER A 203 0.92 4.89 4.08
C SER A 203 1.87 4.39 5.15
N LEU A 204 1.34 3.86 6.25
CA LEU A 204 2.12 3.40 7.39
C LEU A 204 1.78 1.95 7.69
N SER A 205 2.82 1.11 7.75
CA SER A 205 2.73 -0.25 8.26
C SER A 205 3.72 -0.41 9.41
N VAL A 206 3.20 -0.59 10.62
CA VAL A 206 4.00 -0.69 11.83
C VAL A 206 4.13 -2.13 12.25
N ASN A 207 5.35 -2.55 12.56
CA ASN A 207 5.64 -3.86 13.14
C ASN A 207 6.02 -3.70 14.61
N SER A 208 5.02 -3.63 15.48
CA SER A 208 5.18 -3.41 16.92
C SER A 208 5.55 -4.68 17.71
N GLY A 209 5.68 -5.84 17.05
CA GLY A 209 5.88 -7.14 17.73
C GLY A 209 7.17 -7.25 18.57
N TYR A 210 8.14 -6.36 18.38
CA TYR A 210 9.46 -6.46 19.02
C TYR A 210 9.76 -5.41 20.09
N TYR A 211 8.99 -4.32 20.20
CA TYR A 211 9.33 -3.20 21.08
C TYR A 211 8.14 -2.78 21.95
N GLY A 212 8.43 -2.56 23.25
CA GLY A 212 7.45 -2.51 24.33
C GLY A 212 6.30 -1.50 24.17
N ALA A 213 5.18 -1.87 24.80
CA ALA A 213 3.86 -1.24 24.84
C ALA A 213 3.77 0.27 25.18
N GLY A 214 4.88 0.97 25.42
CA GLY A 214 4.88 2.30 26.02
C GLY A 214 4.80 3.49 25.04
N TYR A 215 4.97 3.27 23.74
CA TYR A 215 5.22 4.38 22.82
C TYR A 215 4.02 4.80 21.96
N ILE A 216 3.81 6.11 21.90
CA ILE A 216 2.75 6.77 21.13
C ILE A 216 3.29 7.12 19.75
N LEU A 217 2.56 6.74 18.69
CA LEU A 217 2.79 7.23 17.34
C LEU A 217 2.10 8.60 17.21
N THR A 218 2.83 9.61 16.75
CA THR A 218 2.27 10.96 16.54
C THR A 218 2.38 11.32 15.07
N LEU A 219 1.24 11.61 14.44
CA LEU A 219 1.16 12.10 13.06
C LEU A 219 0.72 13.56 13.08
N ASP A 220 1.65 14.47 12.78
CA ASP A 220 1.42 15.91 12.64
C ASP A 220 1.51 16.30 11.15
N THR A 221 0.50 15.86 10.39
CA THR A 221 0.48 15.99 8.93
C THR A 221 -0.86 16.53 8.46
N PRO A 222 -1.14 17.83 8.66
CA PRO A 222 -2.49 18.40 8.48
C PRO A 222 -2.98 18.39 7.02
N SER A 223 -2.07 18.25 6.05
CA SER A 223 -2.37 18.21 4.61
C SER A 223 -2.73 16.81 4.09
N VAL A 224 -2.65 15.77 4.91
CA VAL A 224 -2.96 14.39 4.50
C VAL A 224 -4.44 14.26 4.21
N VAL A 225 -4.76 13.77 3.00
CA VAL A 225 -6.12 13.49 2.53
C VAL A 225 -6.42 11.99 2.43
N ASP A 226 -5.39 11.15 2.20
CA ASP A 226 -5.50 9.70 2.09
C ASP A 226 -4.48 9.02 3.03
N LEU A 227 -4.99 8.31 4.03
CA LEU A 227 -4.19 7.56 5.00
C LEU A 227 -4.42 6.05 4.83
N TYR A 228 -3.35 5.30 4.61
CA TYR A 228 -3.31 3.87 4.84
C TYR A 228 -2.60 3.60 6.18
N TYR A 229 -3.26 2.90 7.09
CA TYR A 229 -2.70 2.58 8.41
C TYR A 229 -2.82 1.08 8.69
N SER A 230 -1.68 0.43 8.89
CA SER A 230 -1.58 -0.99 9.23
C SER A 230 -0.76 -1.17 10.50
N ASP A 231 -1.33 -1.89 11.47
CA ASP A 231 -0.71 -2.14 12.77
C ASP A 231 -1.43 -3.29 13.52
N SER A 232 -0.90 -3.66 14.68
CA SER A 232 -1.64 -4.42 15.69
C SER A 232 -2.25 -3.48 16.75
N PRO A 233 -3.36 -3.87 17.40
CA PRO A 233 -3.91 -3.14 18.54
C PRO A 233 -2.85 -2.84 19.60
N ARG A 234 -2.76 -1.57 20.01
CA ARG A 234 -1.80 -1.09 21.02
C ARG A 234 -2.51 -0.78 22.34
N HIS A 235 -1.71 -0.68 23.40
CA HIS A 235 -2.14 -0.09 24.66
C HIS A 235 -2.32 1.43 24.52
N ASN A 236 -1.39 2.08 23.84
CA ASN A 236 -1.40 3.51 23.62
C ASN A 236 -1.93 3.85 22.22
N ALA A 237 -2.96 4.68 22.20
CA ALA A 237 -3.55 5.16 20.96
C ALA A 237 -2.56 6.06 20.22
N PRO A 238 -2.54 6.00 18.88
CA PRO A 238 -1.82 7.01 18.12
C PRO A 238 -2.53 8.37 18.26
N LEU A 239 -1.76 9.44 18.14
CA LEU A 239 -2.24 10.82 18.13
C LEU A 239 -2.18 11.36 16.71
N PHE A 240 -3.33 11.73 16.16
CA PHE A 240 -3.46 12.20 14.78
C PHE A 240 -3.86 13.68 14.75
N HIS A 241 -3.01 14.51 14.14
CA HIS A 241 -3.32 15.87 13.72
C HIS A 241 -3.37 15.89 12.18
N LEU A 242 -4.55 15.54 11.65
CA LEU A 242 -4.80 15.30 10.23
C LEU A 242 -6.02 16.11 9.75
N ASP A 243 -5.91 17.44 9.76
CA ASP A 243 -7.03 18.36 9.52
C ASP A 243 -7.75 18.16 8.17
N SER A 244 -7.03 17.71 7.13
CA SER A 244 -7.57 17.51 5.79
C SER A 244 -7.99 16.07 5.48
N LEU A 245 -8.01 15.18 6.48
CA LEU A 245 -8.20 13.74 6.27
C LEU A 245 -9.58 13.44 5.70
N ALA A 246 -9.61 12.95 4.46
CA ALA A 246 -10.85 12.61 3.77
C ALA A 246 -11.08 11.10 3.67
N LYS A 247 -9.99 10.34 3.52
CA LYS A 247 -10.02 8.90 3.29
C LYS A 247 -9.05 8.16 4.21
N VAL A 248 -9.53 7.06 4.80
CA VAL A 248 -8.72 6.14 5.60
C VAL A 248 -8.92 4.71 5.12
N THR A 249 -7.82 3.99 4.96
CA THR A 249 -7.78 2.53 4.89
C THR A 249 -7.14 1.99 6.15
N LEU A 250 -7.87 1.20 6.93
CA LEU A 250 -7.35 0.51 8.11
C LEU A 250 -7.09 -0.96 7.78
N ASP A 251 -5.87 -1.42 8.07
CA ASP A 251 -5.46 -2.82 8.02
C ASP A 251 -4.83 -3.29 9.33
N LEU A 252 -5.70 -3.64 10.29
CA LEU A 252 -5.31 -4.06 11.63
C LEU A 252 -5.20 -5.58 11.72
N HIS A 253 -4.15 -6.06 12.36
CA HIS A 253 -3.90 -7.49 12.56
C HIS A 253 -3.97 -7.88 14.04
N PHE A 254 -4.30 -9.15 14.31
CA PHE A 254 -4.24 -9.66 15.68
C PHE A 254 -2.80 -9.66 16.19
N ILE A 255 -2.65 -9.41 17.49
CA ILE A 255 -1.35 -9.50 18.17
C ILE A 255 -0.88 -10.95 18.11
N GLU A 256 0.24 -11.21 17.43
CA GLU A 256 0.82 -12.56 17.32
C GLU A 256 1.44 -13.05 18.65
N ASN A 257 1.62 -12.15 19.62
CA ASN A 257 2.20 -12.46 20.92
C ASN A 257 1.21 -13.22 21.82
N ASN A 258 1.66 -14.36 22.36
CA ASN A 258 0.90 -15.20 23.29
C ASN A 258 0.74 -14.60 24.70
N ASN A 259 1.32 -13.42 24.99
CA ASN A 259 1.14 -12.78 26.28
C ASN A 259 -0.30 -12.25 26.44
N ARG A 260 -1.09 -12.94 27.28
CA ARG A 260 -2.50 -12.61 27.54
C ARG A 260 -2.70 -11.23 28.16
N GLU A 261 -1.74 -10.74 28.94
CA GLU A 261 -1.85 -9.40 29.56
C GLU A 261 -1.85 -8.31 28.50
N VAL A 262 -0.97 -8.42 27.50
CA VAL A 262 -0.89 -7.48 26.36
C VAL A 262 -2.20 -7.49 25.56
N GLN A 263 -2.77 -8.66 25.35
CA GLN A 263 -4.06 -8.78 24.65
C GLN A 263 -5.22 -8.20 25.47
N ASN A 264 -5.22 -8.37 26.79
CA ASN A 264 -6.31 -7.91 27.64
C ASN A 264 -6.43 -6.38 27.70
N ASP A 265 -5.33 -5.65 27.58
CA ASP A 265 -5.34 -4.19 27.64
C ASP A 265 -5.42 -3.52 26.25
N ALA A 266 -5.16 -4.27 25.18
CA ALA A 266 -5.30 -3.76 23.83
C ALA A 266 -6.71 -3.20 23.56
N ASP A 267 -6.77 -2.00 22.97
CA ASP A 267 -8.02 -1.34 22.60
C ASP A 267 -7.80 -0.50 21.34
N VAL A 268 -8.72 -0.60 20.39
CA VAL A 268 -8.70 0.21 19.16
C VAL A 268 -9.67 1.38 19.21
N LYS A 269 -10.48 1.52 20.27
CA LYS A 269 -11.51 2.57 20.41
C LYS A 269 -10.97 3.97 20.10
N ASN A 270 -9.82 4.32 20.68
CA ASN A 270 -9.24 5.65 20.50
C ASN A 270 -8.78 5.85 19.05
N LEU A 271 -8.14 4.86 18.43
CA LEU A 271 -7.80 4.91 17.01
C LEU A 271 -9.05 5.14 16.14
N ILE A 272 -10.15 4.41 16.42
CA ILE A 272 -11.41 4.56 15.69
C ILE A 272 -12.01 5.96 15.90
N ARG A 273 -11.88 6.54 17.10
CA ARG A 273 -12.33 7.90 17.39
C ARG A 273 -11.54 8.96 16.62
N GLU A 274 -10.23 8.80 16.47
CA GLU A 274 -9.40 9.75 15.71
C GLU A 274 -9.78 9.82 14.23
N ILE A 275 -10.34 8.74 13.67
CA ILE A 275 -10.72 8.66 12.25
C ILE A 275 -12.22 8.81 11.99
N CYS A 276 -13.05 9.09 13.01
CA CYS A 276 -14.51 9.04 12.84
C CYS A 276 -15.08 10.15 11.94
N ASN A 277 -14.30 11.19 11.66
CA ASN A 277 -14.73 12.36 10.88
C ASN A 277 -14.47 12.25 9.36
N VAL A 278 -13.98 11.11 8.88
CA VAL A 278 -13.64 10.91 7.46
C VAL A 278 -14.85 10.75 6.56
N LYS A 279 -14.67 11.02 5.26
CA LYS A 279 -15.71 10.83 4.23
C LYS A 279 -15.68 9.42 3.64
N THR A 280 -14.51 8.81 3.57
CA THR A 280 -14.33 7.46 3.04
C THR A 280 -13.57 6.61 4.05
N LEU A 281 -14.17 5.49 4.47
CA LEU A 281 -13.56 4.52 5.37
C LEU A 281 -13.47 3.17 4.68
N HIS A 282 -12.28 2.61 4.60
CA HIS A 282 -12.04 1.26 4.12
C HIS A 282 -11.52 0.39 5.26
N LEU A 283 -12.31 -0.62 5.62
CA LEU A 283 -11.95 -1.62 6.61
C LEU A 283 -11.60 -2.93 5.91
N THR A 284 -10.34 -3.36 6.05
CA THR A 284 -9.95 -4.68 5.56
C THR A 284 -10.64 -5.80 6.34
N CYS A 285 -10.62 -6.99 5.75
CA CYS A 285 -11.15 -8.20 6.36
C CYS A 285 -10.57 -8.47 7.76
N SER A 286 -9.27 -8.21 7.94
CA SER A 286 -8.54 -8.37 9.20
C SER A 286 -8.98 -7.32 10.23
N THR A 287 -9.09 -6.05 9.81
CA THR A 287 -9.55 -4.95 10.66
C THR A 287 -10.93 -5.21 11.27
N VAL A 288 -11.88 -5.71 10.50
CA VAL A 288 -13.25 -5.95 10.99
C VAL A 288 -13.27 -6.96 12.15
N GLU A 289 -12.49 -8.04 12.04
CA GLU A 289 -12.40 -9.05 13.10
C GLU A 289 -11.67 -8.47 14.33
N VAL A 290 -10.63 -7.65 14.12
CA VAL A 290 -9.91 -6.95 15.20
C VAL A 290 -10.84 -5.98 15.95
N ILE A 291 -11.61 -5.15 15.26
CA ILE A 291 -12.55 -4.20 15.87
C ILE A 291 -13.59 -4.94 16.71
N SER A 292 -14.08 -6.08 16.21
CA SER A 292 -15.11 -6.87 16.90
C SER A 292 -14.64 -7.44 18.23
N VAL A 293 -13.32 -7.60 18.42
CA VAL A 293 -12.71 -8.12 19.66
C VAL A 293 -12.17 -6.98 20.54
N TYR A 294 -11.53 -5.98 19.95
CA TYR A 294 -10.73 -4.98 20.67
C TYR A 294 -11.35 -3.59 20.74
N CYS A 295 -12.52 -3.32 20.15
CA CYS A 295 -13.13 -1.98 20.25
C CYS A 295 -14.00 -1.87 21.52
N LYS A 296 -13.36 -1.63 22.67
CA LYS A 296 -14.06 -1.62 23.96
C LYS A 296 -14.92 -0.36 24.10
N GLY A 297 -16.18 -0.53 24.47
CA GLY A 297 -17.11 0.59 24.66
C GLY A 297 -17.79 1.11 23.39
N GLY A 298 -17.80 0.32 22.31
CA GLY A 298 -18.61 0.56 21.12
C GLY A 298 -17.94 1.47 20.08
N LEU A 299 -18.63 1.59 18.94
CA LEU A 299 -18.20 2.45 17.84
C LEU A 299 -18.71 3.89 18.05
N PRO A 300 -17.93 4.92 17.65
CA PRO A 300 -18.42 6.30 17.59
C PRO A 300 -19.43 6.48 16.44
N MET A 301 -20.07 7.65 16.40
CA MET A 301 -20.85 8.11 15.25
C MET A 301 -19.92 8.62 14.15
N PHE A 302 -20.14 8.17 12.91
CA PHE A 302 -19.42 8.57 11.72
C PHE A 302 -20.26 9.56 10.91
N ASN A 303 -20.49 10.75 11.47
CA ASN A 303 -21.41 11.74 10.90
C ASN A 303 -21.01 12.24 9.51
N ASN A 304 -19.74 12.15 9.14
CA ASN A 304 -19.25 12.65 7.85
C ASN A 304 -19.04 11.53 6.81
N LEU A 305 -19.26 10.27 7.20
CA LEU A 305 -18.95 9.13 6.36
C LEU A 305 -19.98 9.01 5.23
N VAL A 306 -19.49 9.08 3.99
CA VAL A 306 -20.28 9.01 2.76
C VAL A 306 -20.04 7.69 2.04
N GLU A 307 -18.83 7.14 2.12
CA GLU A 307 -18.46 5.87 1.50
C GLU A 307 -17.80 4.91 2.50
N LEU A 308 -18.36 3.70 2.62
CA LEU A 308 -17.81 2.62 3.44
C LEU A 308 -17.41 1.45 2.53
N VAL A 309 -16.14 1.06 2.58
CA VAL A 309 -15.63 -0.16 1.97
C VAL A 309 -15.43 -1.20 3.07
N PHE A 310 -16.14 -2.33 2.96
CA PHE A 310 -16.24 -3.33 4.01
C PHE A 310 -15.96 -4.74 3.48
N SER A 311 -15.13 -5.49 4.22
CA SER A 311 -14.88 -6.91 4.02
C SER A 311 -14.84 -7.64 5.37
N SER A 312 -15.35 -8.87 5.43
CA SER A 312 -15.32 -9.72 6.63
C SER A 312 -15.36 -11.20 6.27
N LYS A 313 -14.97 -12.07 7.22
CA LYS A 313 -15.09 -13.54 7.04
C LYS A 313 -16.40 -14.07 7.63
N LYS A 314 -16.83 -13.58 8.79
CA LYS A 314 -17.94 -14.18 9.56
C LYS A 314 -18.77 -13.15 10.33
N GLU A 315 -18.43 -12.91 11.59
CA GLU A 315 -19.28 -12.19 12.54
C GLU A 315 -19.33 -10.69 12.23
N GLY A 316 -18.32 -10.16 11.54
CA GLY A 316 -18.33 -8.79 11.06
C GLY A 316 -19.55 -8.47 10.18
N TRP A 317 -20.02 -9.42 9.37
CA TRP A 317 -21.25 -9.26 8.59
C TRP A 317 -22.51 -9.17 9.45
N ARG A 318 -22.54 -9.88 10.59
CA ARG A 318 -23.73 -10.00 11.44
C ARG A 318 -23.84 -8.90 12.48
N VAL A 319 -22.71 -8.41 12.95
CA VAL A 319 -22.63 -7.53 14.12
C VAL A 319 -22.05 -6.17 13.72
N LEU A 320 -20.86 -6.17 13.12
CA LEU A 320 -20.14 -4.91 12.89
C LEU A 320 -20.73 -4.08 11.75
N LEU A 321 -21.08 -4.71 10.63
CA LEU A 321 -21.66 -3.98 9.50
C LEU A 321 -22.99 -3.30 9.89
N PRO A 322 -23.99 -3.99 10.47
CA PRO A 322 -25.22 -3.31 10.90
C PRO A 322 -24.96 -2.14 11.84
N LEU A 323 -24.05 -2.32 12.81
CA LEU A 323 -23.69 -1.28 13.77
C LEU A 323 -23.02 -0.07 13.09
N LEU A 324 -22.15 -0.30 12.10
CA LEU A 324 -21.55 0.78 11.30
C LEU A 324 -22.62 1.52 10.47
N LEU A 325 -23.59 0.80 9.90
CA LEU A 325 -24.68 1.40 9.16
C LEU A 325 -25.57 2.26 10.06
N GLU A 326 -25.88 1.81 11.28
CA GLU A 326 -26.63 2.59 12.28
C GLU A 326 -25.85 3.85 12.71
N ASN A 327 -24.54 3.73 12.87
CA ASN A 327 -23.68 4.82 13.30
C ASN A 327 -23.23 5.77 12.17
N SER A 328 -23.68 5.57 10.93
CA SER A 328 -23.26 6.35 9.76
C SER A 328 -24.47 6.97 9.03
N PRO A 329 -25.11 8.00 9.60
CA PRO A 329 -26.39 8.52 9.12
C PRO A 329 -26.33 9.13 7.71
N ASN A 330 -25.15 9.58 7.27
CA ASN A 330 -24.93 10.20 5.97
C ASN A 330 -24.28 9.25 4.93
N LEU A 331 -24.25 7.95 5.23
CA LEU A 331 -23.64 6.96 4.35
C LEU A 331 -24.48 6.77 3.08
N GLU A 332 -23.92 7.12 1.92
CA GLU A 332 -24.59 7.00 0.63
C GLU A 332 -24.08 5.83 -0.21
N THR A 333 -22.79 5.47 -0.06
CA THR A 333 -22.15 4.41 -0.83
C THR A 333 -21.62 3.31 0.08
N LEU A 334 -22.10 2.07 -0.16
CA LEU A 334 -21.61 0.87 0.50
C LEU A 334 -20.90 -0.02 -0.53
N VAL A 335 -19.63 -0.34 -0.28
CA VAL A 335 -18.82 -1.24 -1.10
C VAL A 335 -18.51 -2.50 -0.30
N LEU A 336 -18.99 -3.65 -0.78
CA LEU A 336 -18.83 -4.93 -0.13
C LEU A 336 -17.88 -5.83 -0.91
N SER A 337 -16.84 -6.31 -0.23
CA SER A 337 -15.90 -7.30 -0.76
C SER A 337 -16.00 -8.60 0.03
N ASP A 338 -15.54 -9.71 -0.54
CA ASP A 338 -15.49 -11.03 0.13
C ASP A 338 -16.83 -11.60 0.62
N LEU A 339 -17.97 -11.13 0.10
CA LEU A 339 -19.30 -11.60 0.51
C LEU A 339 -19.50 -13.12 0.33
N HIS A 340 -18.73 -13.75 -0.56
CA HIS A 340 -18.70 -15.21 -0.75
C HIS A 340 -18.23 -15.99 0.47
N ARG A 341 -17.46 -15.36 1.38
CA ARG A 341 -16.98 -15.97 2.63
C ARG A 341 -18.08 -16.09 3.68
N TYR A 342 -19.14 -15.29 3.56
CA TYR A 342 -20.27 -15.34 4.47
C TYR A 342 -21.22 -16.47 4.09
N THR A 343 -20.92 -17.67 4.59
CA THR A 343 -21.73 -18.88 4.30
C THR A 343 -22.52 -19.32 5.52
N PHE A 344 -23.77 -19.71 5.31
CA PHE A 344 -24.56 -20.40 6.32
C PHE A 344 -24.34 -21.90 6.22
N GLY A 345 -24.26 -22.57 7.37
CA GLY A 345 -24.27 -24.04 7.39
C GLY A 345 -25.53 -24.58 6.72
N ARG A 346 -25.43 -25.70 5.99
CA ARG A 346 -26.54 -26.30 5.22
C ARG A 346 -27.84 -26.53 6.01
N ARG A 347 -27.75 -26.58 7.34
CA ARG A 347 -28.87 -26.82 8.26
C ARG A 347 -29.56 -25.54 8.74
N HIS A 348 -29.00 -24.36 8.48
CA HIS A 348 -29.56 -23.09 8.92
C HIS A 348 -30.34 -22.42 7.79
N ARG A 349 -31.53 -21.88 8.11
CA ARG A 349 -32.25 -21.00 7.19
C ARG A 349 -31.35 -19.81 6.84
N PHE A 350 -31.46 -19.32 5.61
CA PHE A 350 -30.78 -18.10 5.21
C PHE A 350 -31.27 -16.95 6.11
N VAL A 351 -30.34 -16.33 6.83
CA VAL A 351 -30.58 -15.11 7.59
C VAL A 351 -29.83 -14.02 6.84
N GLY A 352 -30.55 -13.08 6.25
CA GLY A 352 -29.91 -11.96 5.56
C GLY A 352 -29.01 -11.15 6.49
N ILE A 353 -28.05 -10.43 5.91
CA ILE A 353 -27.24 -9.47 6.66
C ILE A 353 -28.19 -8.37 7.13
N PRO A 354 -28.30 -8.10 8.45
CA PRO A 354 -29.23 -7.10 8.94
C PRO A 354 -28.94 -5.73 8.33
N ILE A 355 -29.97 -5.09 7.78
CA ILE A 355 -29.89 -3.72 7.26
C ILE A 355 -30.80 -2.85 8.13
N PRO A 356 -30.27 -1.78 8.76
CA PRO A 356 -31.09 -0.87 9.54
C PRO A 356 -32.16 -0.19 8.68
N PRO A 357 -33.41 -0.06 9.15
CA PRO A 357 -34.51 0.48 8.35
C PRO A 357 -34.34 1.96 7.99
N ASN A 358 -33.50 2.70 8.73
CA ASN A 358 -33.20 4.11 8.50
C ASN A 358 -32.01 4.35 7.56
N ASN A 359 -31.45 3.29 6.95
CA ASN A 359 -30.31 3.44 6.04
C ASN A 359 -30.63 4.37 4.85
N GLN A 360 -29.66 5.18 4.45
CA GLN A 360 -29.78 6.15 3.33
C GLN A 360 -28.89 5.75 2.15
N ILE A 361 -28.57 4.46 2.01
CA ILE A 361 -27.63 3.97 1.00
C ILE A 361 -28.28 4.10 -0.38
N LYS A 362 -27.64 4.89 -1.25
CA LYS A 362 -28.05 5.10 -2.65
C LYS A 362 -27.28 4.21 -3.61
N VAL A 363 -26.04 3.87 -3.27
CA VAL A 363 -25.14 3.09 -4.13
C VAL A 363 -24.61 1.88 -3.38
N LEU A 364 -24.90 0.68 -3.89
CA LEU A 364 -24.33 -0.58 -3.41
C LEU A 364 -23.36 -1.13 -4.46
N ARG A 365 -22.12 -1.40 -4.07
CA ARG A 365 -21.12 -2.04 -4.93
C ARG A 365 -20.73 -3.39 -4.37
N ILE A 366 -20.86 -4.45 -5.17
CA ILE A 366 -20.42 -5.80 -4.83
C ILE A 366 -19.15 -6.11 -5.61
N MET A 367 -18.07 -6.40 -4.90
CA MET A 367 -16.76 -6.66 -5.49
C MET A 367 -16.51 -8.17 -5.63
N GLN A 368 -15.81 -8.54 -6.71
CA GLN A 368 -15.32 -9.91 -6.95
C GLN A 368 -16.43 -10.97 -6.95
N TYR A 369 -17.57 -10.68 -7.59
CA TYR A 369 -18.64 -11.67 -7.70
C TYR A 369 -18.24 -12.82 -8.64
N GLN A 370 -18.35 -14.05 -8.15
CA GLN A 370 -17.96 -15.27 -8.87
C GLN A 370 -19.16 -16.17 -9.23
N GLY A 371 -20.40 -15.70 -9.06
CA GLY A 371 -21.59 -16.53 -9.34
C GLY A 371 -22.07 -17.41 -8.19
N SER A 372 -21.59 -17.18 -6.97
CA SER A 372 -22.04 -17.94 -5.80
C SER A 372 -23.55 -17.71 -5.54
N ALA A 373 -24.31 -18.80 -5.42
CA ALA A 373 -25.72 -18.77 -5.07
C ALA A 373 -25.97 -18.12 -3.68
N THR A 374 -25.02 -18.26 -2.75
CA THR A 374 -25.09 -17.61 -1.43
C THR A 374 -25.00 -16.09 -1.57
N VAL A 375 -24.07 -15.61 -2.40
CA VAL A 375 -23.93 -14.17 -2.67
C VAL A 375 -25.18 -13.64 -3.37
N LEU A 376 -25.75 -14.39 -4.33
CA LEU A 376 -26.98 -14.00 -5.01
C LEU A 376 -28.15 -13.82 -4.03
N LYS A 377 -28.28 -14.69 -3.01
CA LYS A 377 -29.28 -14.53 -1.94
C LYS A 377 -29.06 -13.27 -1.10
N HIS A 378 -27.81 -12.92 -0.80
CA HIS A 378 -27.50 -11.66 -0.11
C HIS A 378 -27.82 -10.44 -0.96
N ILE A 379 -27.48 -10.48 -2.24
CA ILE A 379 -27.84 -9.41 -3.17
C ILE A 379 -29.36 -9.24 -3.20
N SER A 380 -30.12 -10.33 -3.39
CA SER A 380 -31.59 -10.28 -3.34
C SER A 380 -32.11 -9.74 -2.00
N HIS A 381 -31.48 -10.11 -0.88
CA HIS A 381 -31.84 -9.57 0.43
C HIS A 381 -31.60 -8.05 0.51
N PHE A 382 -30.46 -7.55 0.04
CA PHE A 382 -30.20 -6.11 0.02
C PHE A 382 -31.18 -5.35 -0.86
N LEU A 383 -31.46 -5.86 -2.06
CA LEU A 383 -32.41 -5.26 -3.00
C LEU A 383 -33.83 -5.13 -2.45
N LEU A 384 -34.20 -5.98 -1.48
CA LEU A 384 -35.50 -5.96 -0.81
C LEU A 384 -35.54 -5.12 0.46
N ASN A 385 -34.38 -4.77 1.05
CA ASN A 385 -34.31 -4.09 2.36
C ASN A 385 -33.63 -2.70 2.30
N MET A 386 -33.09 -2.30 1.14
CA MET A 386 -32.50 -0.97 0.93
C MET A 386 -33.43 -0.13 0.05
N ASP A 387 -34.42 0.51 0.67
CA ASP A 387 -35.48 1.25 -0.05
C ASP A 387 -34.95 2.49 -0.79
N CYS A 388 -33.87 3.10 -0.30
CA CYS A 388 -33.22 4.26 -0.91
C CYS A 388 -32.25 3.92 -2.05
N LEU A 389 -32.08 2.64 -2.38
CA LEU A 389 -31.08 2.20 -3.35
C LEU A 389 -31.45 2.64 -4.77
N GLU A 390 -30.55 3.41 -5.40
CA GLU A 390 -30.71 3.94 -6.76
C GLU A 390 -29.83 3.20 -7.77
N VAL A 391 -28.62 2.78 -7.35
CA VAL A 391 -27.64 2.11 -8.21
C VAL A 391 -27.04 0.92 -7.49
N MET A 392 -27.08 -0.25 -8.13
CA MET A 392 -26.29 -1.42 -7.74
C MET A 392 -25.23 -1.69 -8.81
N LYS A 393 -23.95 -1.76 -8.40
CA LYS A 393 -22.85 -2.18 -9.27
C LYS A 393 -22.31 -3.52 -8.82
N VAL A 394 -22.17 -4.48 -9.72
CA VAL A 394 -21.60 -5.80 -9.42
C VAL A 394 -20.37 -5.99 -10.30
N ASN A 395 -19.19 -5.97 -9.68
CA ASN A 395 -17.93 -6.23 -10.36
C ASN A 395 -17.68 -7.73 -10.39
N VAL A 396 -17.70 -8.30 -11.60
CA VAL A 396 -17.52 -9.74 -11.81
C VAL A 396 -16.03 -10.07 -11.81
N ALA A 397 -15.66 -11.22 -11.27
CA ALA A 397 -14.26 -11.62 -11.23
C ALA A 397 -13.67 -11.74 -12.65
N ALA A 398 -12.48 -11.17 -12.86
CA ALA A 398 -11.82 -11.13 -14.17
C ALA A 398 -11.57 -12.52 -14.79
N ALA A 399 -11.50 -13.57 -13.96
CA ALA A 399 -11.26 -14.95 -14.38
C ALA A 399 -12.49 -15.64 -15.02
N LEU A 400 -13.66 -15.01 -15.02
CA LEU A 400 -14.87 -15.60 -15.61
C LEU A 400 -14.90 -15.42 -17.13
N ASP A 401 -15.30 -16.49 -17.82
CA ASP A 401 -15.57 -16.48 -19.25
C ASP A 401 -16.84 -15.65 -19.58
N ASP A 402 -16.92 -15.13 -20.80
CA ASP A 402 -18.02 -14.25 -21.22
C ASP A 402 -19.42 -14.90 -21.15
N PRO A 403 -19.60 -16.20 -21.48
CA PRO A 403 -20.88 -16.87 -21.29
C PRO A 403 -21.36 -16.85 -19.83
N LYS A 404 -20.46 -17.13 -18.87
CA LYS A 404 -20.82 -17.03 -17.45
C LYS A 404 -21.13 -15.60 -17.03
N LYS A 405 -20.37 -14.60 -17.52
CA LYS A 405 -20.68 -13.19 -17.22
C LYS A 405 -22.08 -12.81 -17.69
N MET A 406 -22.48 -13.24 -18.89
CA MET A 406 -23.83 -13.01 -19.40
C MET A 406 -24.90 -13.70 -18.54
N GLN A 407 -24.70 -14.98 -18.20
CA GLN A 407 -25.63 -15.70 -17.32
C GLN A 407 -25.81 -15.01 -15.96
N LEU A 408 -24.70 -14.61 -15.33
CA LEU A 408 -24.74 -13.89 -14.05
C LEU A 408 -25.43 -12.54 -14.15
N THR A 409 -25.26 -11.85 -15.28
CA THR A 409 -25.96 -10.60 -15.54
C THR A 409 -27.46 -10.82 -15.63
N GLU A 410 -27.92 -11.85 -16.36
CA GLU A 410 -29.33 -12.20 -16.41
C GLU A 410 -29.90 -12.57 -15.03
N ASP A 411 -29.18 -13.38 -14.27
CA ASP A 411 -29.62 -13.82 -12.94
C ASP A 411 -29.79 -12.63 -11.99
N LEU A 412 -28.89 -11.64 -12.05
CA LEU A 412 -28.98 -10.41 -11.25
C LEU A 412 -30.16 -9.53 -11.66
N LEU A 413 -30.43 -9.40 -12.96
CA LEU A 413 -31.55 -8.60 -13.49
C LEU A 413 -32.92 -9.22 -13.19
N LYS A 414 -32.99 -10.54 -12.95
CA LYS A 414 -34.22 -11.26 -12.58
C LYS A 414 -34.53 -11.17 -11.09
N LEU A 415 -33.66 -10.59 -10.26
CA LEU A 415 -33.88 -10.50 -8.82
C LEU A 415 -35.01 -9.52 -8.46
N PRO A 416 -35.79 -9.80 -7.40
CA PRO A 416 -36.82 -8.89 -6.94
C PRO A 416 -36.18 -7.63 -6.30
N THR A 417 -36.78 -6.48 -6.54
CA THR A 417 -36.29 -5.17 -6.09
C THR A 417 -37.40 -4.39 -5.38
N ALA A 418 -37.08 -3.69 -4.30
CA ALA A 418 -38.02 -2.78 -3.63
C ALA A 418 -38.30 -1.51 -4.44
N SER A 419 -37.33 -1.04 -5.23
CA SER A 419 -37.43 0.19 -6.02
C SER A 419 -37.50 -0.08 -7.52
N CYS A 420 -38.56 0.39 -8.19
CA CYS A 420 -38.71 0.31 -9.64
C CYS A 420 -37.73 1.22 -10.40
N LYS A 421 -37.03 2.14 -9.71
CA LYS A 421 -36.07 3.08 -10.31
C LYS A 421 -34.62 2.60 -10.23
N LEU A 422 -34.38 1.45 -9.58
CA LEU A 422 -33.04 0.90 -9.39
C LEU A 422 -32.36 0.59 -10.74
N LYS A 423 -31.12 1.04 -10.88
CA LYS A 423 -30.25 0.65 -12.00
C LYS A 423 -29.24 -0.38 -11.54
N ILE A 424 -29.28 -1.57 -12.16
CA ILE A 424 -28.28 -2.62 -11.94
C ILE A 424 -27.25 -2.55 -13.06
N GLN A 425 -25.97 -2.43 -12.70
CA GLN A 425 -24.83 -2.43 -13.62
C GLN A 425 -23.92 -3.60 -13.27
N VAL A 426 -23.57 -4.41 -14.26
CA VAL A 426 -22.60 -5.48 -14.13
C VAL A 426 -21.34 -5.07 -14.87
N LEU A 427 -20.20 -5.09 -14.18
CA LEU A 427 -18.92 -4.55 -14.63
C LEU A 427 -17.85 -5.65 -14.71
#